data_AF-A0A840GVX2-F1
#
_entry.id   AF-A0A840GVX2-F1
#
_cell.length_a   1.000
_cell.length_b   1.000
_cell.length_c   1.000
_cell.angle_alpha   90.00
_cell.angle_beta   90.00
_cell.angle_gamma   90.00
#
_symmetry.space_group_name_H-M   'P 1'
#
loop_
_entity.id
_entity.type
_entity.pdbx_description
1 polymer ?
#
loop_
_entity_poly.entity_id
_entity_poly.type
_entity_poly.pdbx_seq_one_letter_code
_entity_poly.pdbx_strand_id
1 'polypeptide(L)'
;MLEFGALSTVEPSEVHDVVCDAAKYLETLEFPTAKPKTMKPEGTFWEKAAAIHVFCVQSKLKGGRFARHWYDLVRLDEAGIAEKGLKDRKLAGIVAEHKSWFFSEKGATGSVIDYRVAVGGALQLVPEGEFRTVLEQDYQHMIDDGLLLDVPDTVDQWMRRCAEIETRANKPA
;
A
#
# COMPACT_ATOMS: atom_id res chain seq x y z
N MET A 1 20.57 -15.56 -8.74
CA MET A 1 20.46 -14.33 -7.92
C MET A 1 20.07 -14.79 -6.53
N LEU A 2 20.87 -14.51 -5.51
CA LEU A 2 20.55 -14.85 -4.12
C LEU A 2 19.82 -13.64 -3.53
N GLU A 3 18.50 -13.73 -3.38
CA GLU A 3 17.72 -12.76 -2.63
C GLU A 3 17.76 -13.18 -1.15
N PHE A 4 18.64 -12.53 -0.39
CA PHE A 4 18.55 -12.57 1.07
C PHE A 4 17.38 -11.66 1.44
N GLY A 5 16.37 -12.18 2.16
CA GLY A 5 15.09 -11.52 2.46
C GLY A 5 15.13 -10.20 3.27
N ALA A 6 16.26 -9.50 3.27
CA ALA A 6 16.48 -8.19 3.88
C ALA A 6 15.68 -7.05 3.20
N LEU A 7 15.09 -7.28 2.03
CA LEU A 7 14.25 -6.29 1.35
C LEU A 7 12.93 -6.02 2.09
N SER A 8 12.49 -6.95 2.95
CA SER A 8 11.27 -6.82 3.75
C SER A 8 11.63 -6.79 5.23
N THR A 9 11.63 -5.61 5.85
CA THR A 9 11.64 -5.56 7.32
C THR A 9 10.33 -6.15 7.81
N VAL A 10 10.36 -6.94 8.87
CA VAL A 10 9.14 -7.37 9.57
C VAL A 10 8.88 -6.44 10.76
N GLU A 11 9.84 -5.59 11.13
CA GLU A 11 9.75 -4.71 12.29
C GLU A 11 9.35 -3.27 11.92
N PRO A 12 8.51 -2.61 12.73
CA PRO A 12 7.85 -3.14 13.92
C PRO A 12 6.78 -4.20 13.60
N SER A 13 6.77 -5.27 14.39
CA SER A 13 5.87 -6.41 14.24
C SER A 13 4.93 -6.60 15.42
N GLU A 14 3.83 -7.32 15.19
CA GLU A 14 2.91 -7.79 16.21
C GLU A 14 2.34 -9.17 15.87
N VAL A 15 1.75 -9.83 16.87
CA VAL A 15 1.13 -11.15 16.69
C VAL A 15 -0.34 -10.95 16.36
N HIS A 16 -0.81 -11.60 15.30
CA HIS A 16 -2.20 -11.53 14.86
C HIS A 16 -2.86 -12.89 14.88
N ASP A 17 -4.16 -12.91 15.14
CA ASP A 17 -4.98 -14.10 14.99
C ASP A 17 -5.42 -14.24 13.54
N VAL A 18 -5.11 -15.38 12.93
CA VAL A 18 -5.56 -15.75 11.59
C VAL A 18 -6.48 -16.95 11.72
N VAL A 19 -7.74 -16.76 11.33
CA VAL A 19 -8.79 -17.78 11.33
C VAL A 19 -9.12 -18.18 9.89
N CYS A 20 -9.67 -19.38 9.71
CA CYS A 20 -10.07 -19.84 8.38
C CYS A 20 -11.33 -19.13 7.91
N ASP A 21 -11.33 -18.58 6.69
CA ASP A 21 -12.50 -17.92 6.09
C ASP A 21 -13.72 -18.85 5.95
N ALA A 22 -13.48 -20.17 5.87
CA ALA A 22 -14.55 -21.16 5.79
C ALA A 22 -15.22 -21.44 7.15
N ALA A 23 -14.61 -21.03 8.27
CA ALA A 23 -15.11 -21.32 9.61
C ALA A 23 -16.53 -20.76 9.85
N LYS A 24 -16.86 -19.60 9.27
CA LYS A 24 -18.20 -19.01 9.32
C LYS A 24 -19.26 -19.76 8.50
N TYR A 25 -18.86 -20.68 7.63
CA TYR A 25 -19.76 -21.43 6.75
C TYR A 25 -19.84 -22.93 7.10
N LEU A 26 -18.91 -23.43 7.92
CA LEU A 26 -18.76 -24.84 8.25
C LEU A 26 -18.81 -25.04 9.77
N GLU A 27 -19.96 -24.72 10.37
CA GLU A 27 -20.18 -24.72 11.83
C GLU A 27 -19.93 -26.08 12.51
N THR A 28 -19.97 -27.18 11.75
CA THR A 28 -19.74 -28.54 12.27
C THR A 28 -18.26 -28.92 12.36
N LEU A 29 -17.34 -28.07 11.87
CA LEU A 29 -15.90 -28.32 11.87
C LEU A 29 -15.19 -27.31 12.78
N GLU A 30 -14.23 -27.80 13.55
CA GLU A 30 -13.32 -26.93 14.31
C GLU A 30 -12.12 -26.55 13.44
N PHE A 31 -11.84 -25.24 13.35
CA PHE A 31 -10.69 -24.70 12.65
C PHE A 31 -9.69 -24.13 13.66
N PRO A 32 -8.39 -24.44 13.54
CA PRO A 32 -7.38 -23.85 14.40
C PRO A 32 -7.16 -22.36 14.09
N THR A 33 -6.84 -21.58 15.11
CA THR A 33 -6.36 -20.20 14.96
C THR A 33 -4.84 -20.18 14.90
N ALA A 34 -4.27 -19.65 13.81
CA ALA A 34 -2.85 -19.40 13.73
C ALA A 34 -2.50 -18.05 14.37
N LYS A 35 -1.29 -17.96 14.95
CA LYS A 35 -0.78 -16.74 15.61
C LYS A 35 0.56 -16.27 15.03
N PRO A 36 0.64 -15.94 13.73
CA PRO A 36 1.89 -15.46 13.13
C PRO A 36 2.29 -14.10 13.70
N LYS A 37 3.60 -13.86 13.78
CA LYS A 37 4.18 -12.53 13.99
C LYS A 37 4.37 -11.88 12.62
N THR A 38 3.68 -10.78 12.33
CA THR A 38 3.77 -10.05 11.05
C THR A 38 4.11 -8.60 11.30
N MET A 39 4.52 -7.88 10.25
CA MET A 39 4.65 -6.42 10.34
C MET A 39 3.31 -5.82 10.80
N LYS A 40 3.39 -4.76 11.60
CA LYS A 40 2.22 -3.94 11.92
C LYS A 40 1.52 -3.48 10.62
N PRO A 41 0.18 -3.51 10.58
CA PRO A 41 -0.56 -3.14 9.38
C PRO A 41 -0.34 -1.67 8.99
N GLU A 42 -0.06 -0.78 9.95
CA GLU A 42 0.30 0.62 9.69
C GLU A 42 1.64 0.74 8.94
N GLY A 43 2.59 -0.16 9.18
CA GLY A 43 3.85 -0.21 8.42
C GLY A 43 3.59 -0.62 6.97
N THR A 44 2.69 -1.59 6.77
CA THR A 44 2.25 -1.99 5.41
C THR A 44 1.58 -0.83 4.69
N PHE A 45 0.73 -0.05 5.37
CA PHE A 45 0.14 1.17 4.80
C PHE A 45 1.21 2.14 4.28
N TRP A 46 2.22 2.46 5.09
CA TRP A 46 3.30 3.37 4.69
C TRP A 46 4.16 2.81 3.54
N GLU A 47 4.44 1.51 3.53
CA GLU A 47 5.16 0.85 2.41
C GLU A 47 4.37 0.95 1.10
N LYS A 48 3.06 0.71 1.14
CA LYS A 48 2.17 0.85 -0.03
C LYS A 48 2.11 2.29 -0.50
N ALA A 49 1.90 3.24 0.41
CA ALA A 49 1.84 4.67 0.10
C ALA A 49 3.15 5.19 -0.52
N ALA A 50 4.30 4.77 0.01
CA ALA A 50 5.61 5.15 -0.54
C ALA A 50 5.85 4.54 -1.94
N ALA A 51 5.46 3.28 -2.15
CA ALA A 51 5.57 2.64 -3.48
C ALA A 51 4.69 3.34 -4.52
N ILE A 52 3.46 3.71 -4.13
CA ILE A 52 2.53 4.50 -4.94
C ILE A 52 3.12 5.87 -5.27
N HIS A 53 3.69 6.57 -4.29
CA HIS A 53 4.35 7.86 -4.51
C HIS A 53 5.48 7.78 -5.52
N VAL A 54 6.34 6.75 -5.42
CA VAL A 54 7.41 6.54 -6.41
C VAL A 54 6.83 6.44 -7.82
N PHE A 55 5.77 5.66 -8.00
CA PHE A 55 5.12 5.52 -9.29
C PHE A 55 4.60 6.85 -9.83
N CYS A 56 3.88 7.62 -9.00
CA CYS A 56 3.32 8.92 -9.39
C CYS A 56 4.42 9.90 -9.83
N VAL A 57 5.50 10.01 -9.03
CA VAL A 57 6.62 10.92 -9.30
C VAL A 57 7.50 10.45 -10.45
N GLN A 58 7.63 9.13 -10.65
CA GLN A 58 8.38 8.57 -11.77
C GLN A 58 7.67 8.72 -13.09
N SER A 59 6.33 8.65 -13.08
CA SER A 59 5.58 8.64 -14.33
C SER A 59 6.15 7.55 -15.26
N LYS A 60 6.35 6.34 -14.71
CA LYS A 60 6.87 5.19 -15.44
C LYS A 60 6.27 3.90 -14.91
N LEU A 61 5.80 3.07 -15.83
CA LEU A 61 5.34 1.73 -15.54
C LEU A 61 6.48 0.75 -15.77
N LYS A 62 6.81 -0.06 -14.75
CA LYS A 62 7.73 -1.18 -14.90
C LYS A 62 6.94 -2.49 -14.82
N GLY A 63 6.22 -2.86 -15.87
CA GLY A 63 5.38 -4.07 -15.91
C GLY A 63 3.91 -3.82 -15.56
N GLY A 64 3.11 -4.88 -15.46
CA GLY A 64 1.71 -4.82 -15.00
C GLY A 64 1.57 -5.24 -13.53
N ARG A 65 0.34 -5.19 -13.00
CA ARG A 65 -0.10 -5.60 -11.65
C ARG A 65 0.17 -4.60 -10.51
N PHE A 66 0.32 -3.33 -10.83
CA PHE A 66 0.51 -2.25 -9.86
C PHE A 66 -0.78 -1.77 -9.19
N ALA A 67 -1.93 -1.95 -9.84
CA ALA A 67 -3.25 -1.58 -9.31
C ALA A 67 -3.53 -2.18 -7.93
N ARG A 68 -2.96 -3.36 -7.64
CA ARG A 68 -3.03 -4.03 -6.34
C ARG A 68 -2.52 -3.14 -5.19
N HIS A 69 -1.50 -2.32 -5.41
CA HIS A 69 -0.97 -1.44 -4.37
C HIS A 69 -2.00 -0.39 -3.94
N TRP A 70 -2.69 0.23 -4.91
CA TRP A 70 -3.78 1.17 -4.63
C TRP A 70 -5.00 0.48 -4.03
N TYR A 71 -5.29 -0.75 -4.46
CA TYR A 71 -6.40 -1.52 -3.90
C TYR A 71 -6.14 -1.83 -2.43
N ASP A 72 -4.96 -2.37 -2.10
CA ASP A 72 -4.53 -2.64 -0.73
C ASP A 72 -4.56 -1.36 0.13
N LEU A 73 -4.08 -0.24 -0.42
CA LEU A 73 -4.06 1.05 0.29
C LEU A 73 -5.48 1.46 0.73
N VAL A 74 -6.45 1.34 -0.17
CA VAL A 74 -7.85 1.66 0.10
C VAL A 74 -8.47 0.69 1.11
N ARG A 75 -8.16 -0.61 1.03
CA ARG A 75 -8.63 -1.60 2.01
C ARG A 75 -8.04 -1.39 3.41
N LEU A 76 -6.77 -0.98 3.49
CA LEU A 76 -6.15 -0.60 4.76
C LEU A 76 -6.82 0.63 5.36
N ASP A 77 -7.23 1.59 4.54
CA ASP A 77 -7.98 2.75 5.01
C ASP A 77 -9.38 2.39 5.53
N GLU A 78 -10.13 1.55 4.81
CA GLU A 78 -11.43 1.03 5.27
C GLU A 78 -11.35 0.33 6.62
N ALA A 79 -10.29 -0.44 6.84
CA ALA A 79 -10.03 -1.11 8.10
C ALA A 79 -9.59 -0.16 9.23
N GLY A 80 -9.51 1.14 8.97
CA GLY A 80 -9.07 2.17 9.93
C GLY A 80 -7.57 2.14 10.22
N ILE A 81 -6.78 1.38 9.44
CA ILE A 81 -5.32 1.27 9.62
C ILE A 81 -4.62 2.53 9.18
N ALA A 82 -5.04 3.14 8.05
CA ALA A 82 -4.44 4.39 7.59
C ALA A 82 -4.53 5.46 8.69
N GLU A 83 -5.71 5.65 9.30
CA GLU A 83 -5.91 6.61 10.38
C GLU A 83 -4.96 6.38 11.59
N LYS A 84 -4.71 5.13 11.97
CA LYS A 84 -3.72 4.79 13.00
C LYS A 84 -2.30 5.11 12.54
N GLY A 85 -1.95 4.73 11.31
CA GLY A 85 -0.63 4.99 10.72
C GLY A 85 -0.32 6.48 10.59
N LEU A 86 -1.33 7.31 10.26
CA LEU A 86 -1.20 8.76 10.17
C LEU A 86 -0.92 9.43 11.52
N LYS A 87 -1.40 8.83 12.62
CA LYS A 87 -1.12 9.28 14.00
C LYS A 87 0.27 8.86 14.48
N ASP A 88 0.82 7.76 13.96
CA ASP A 88 2.17 7.30 14.26
C ASP A 88 3.18 7.73 13.18
N ARG A 89 3.50 9.03 13.19
CA ARG A 89 4.52 9.59 12.27
C ARG A 89 5.92 9.05 12.51
N LYS A 90 6.20 8.50 13.70
CA LYS A 90 7.48 7.86 13.98
C LYS A 90 7.63 6.58 13.14
N LEU A 91 6.56 5.78 13.05
CA LEU A 91 6.54 4.59 12.19
C LEU A 91 6.74 4.95 10.71
N ALA A 92 6.11 6.03 10.24
CA ALA A 92 6.31 6.54 8.88
C ALA A 92 7.81 6.82 8.59
N GLY A 93 8.50 7.48 9.53
CA GLY A 93 9.93 7.76 9.43
C GLY A 93 10.81 6.50 9.40
N ILE A 94 10.48 5.48 10.20
CA ILE A 94 11.18 4.19 10.20
C ILE A 94 11.05 3.50 8.83
N VAL A 95 9.84 3.47 8.28
CA VAL A 95 9.57 2.90 6.95
C VAL A 95 10.34 3.65 5.86
N ALA A 96 10.30 4.99 5.87
CA ALA A 96 11.03 5.81 4.91
C ALA A 96 12.55 5.58 4.99
N GLU A 97 13.11 5.49 6.20
CA GLU A 97 14.53 5.22 6.41
C GLU A 97 14.92 3.84 5.88
N HIS A 98 14.18 2.79 6.26
CA HIS A 98 14.44 1.44 5.77
C HIS A 98 14.38 1.38 4.23
N LYS A 99 13.37 2.00 3.62
CA LYS A 99 13.22 2.04 2.17
C LYS A 99 14.38 2.76 1.47
N SER A 100 14.90 3.83 2.08
CA SER A 100 16.05 4.58 1.55
C SER A 100 17.34 3.75 1.46
N TRP A 101 17.50 2.73 2.30
CA TRP A 101 18.67 1.84 2.28
C TRP A 101 18.69 0.92 1.05
N PHE A 102 17.52 0.52 0.54
CA PHE A 102 17.40 -0.47 -0.52
C PHE A 102 17.01 0.13 -1.87
N PHE A 103 16.31 1.27 -1.89
CA PHE A 103 15.67 1.80 -3.09
C PHE A 103 16.09 3.24 -3.39
N SER A 104 17.08 3.43 -4.25
CA SER A 104 17.43 4.76 -4.78
C SER A 104 16.62 5.09 -6.04
N GLU A 105 15.30 5.16 -5.88
CA GLU A 105 14.39 5.49 -6.97
C GLU A 105 14.53 6.97 -7.34
N LYS A 106 14.43 7.28 -8.64
CA LYS A 106 14.59 8.64 -9.17
C LYS A 106 13.27 9.14 -9.72
N GLY A 107 12.92 10.40 -9.50
CA GLY A 107 11.75 11.02 -10.12
C GLY A 107 11.96 11.34 -11.60
N ALA A 108 10.95 11.92 -12.24
CA ALA A 108 10.99 12.29 -13.66
C ALA A 108 12.18 13.19 -14.05
N THR A 109 12.68 14.02 -13.14
CA THR A 109 13.84 14.92 -13.36
C THR A 109 15.19 14.23 -13.13
N GLY A 110 15.21 12.96 -12.72
CA GLY A 110 16.43 12.21 -12.39
C GLY A 110 16.93 12.41 -10.95
N SER A 111 16.32 13.32 -10.18
CA SER A 111 16.60 13.48 -8.75
C SER A 111 16.15 12.26 -7.95
N VAL A 112 16.94 11.86 -6.95
CA VAL A 112 16.57 10.77 -6.03
C VAL A 112 15.36 11.19 -5.21
N ILE A 113 14.39 10.28 -5.07
CA ILE A 113 13.20 10.48 -4.26
C ILE A 113 13.58 10.39 -2.78
N ASP A 114 13.23 11.43 -2.02
CA ASP A 114 13.36 11.44 -0.56
C ASP A 114 12.09 10.91 0.08
N TYR A 115 12.15 9.66 0.56
CA TYR A 115 11.01 9.02 1.22
C TYR A 115 10.59 9.73 2.52
N ARG A 116 11.50 10.41 3.23
CA ARG A 116 11.15 11.15 4.45
C ARG A 116 10.31 12.37 4.10
N VAL A 117 10.64 13.06 3.02
CA VAL A 117 9.82 14.16 2.49
C VAL A 117 8.46 13.65 2.06
N ALA A 118 8.42 12.52 1.33
CA ALA A 118 7.16 11.92 0.89
C ALA A 118 6.22 11.63 2.07
N VAL A 119 6.64 10.78 3.02
CA VAL A 119 5.79 10.40 4.18
C VAL A 119 5.58 11.55 5.18
N GLY A 120 6.40 12.60 5.10
CA GLY A 120 6.35 13.80 5.94
C GLY A 120 5.35 14.86 5.48
N GLY A 121 4.68 14.65 4.35
CA GLY A 121 3.57 15.51 3.91
C GLY A 121 3.58 15.84 2.42
N ALA A 122 4.33 15.10 1.60
CA ALA A 122 4.41 15.28 0.16
C ALA A 122 4.06 14.00 -0.61
N LEU A 123 3.22 13.13 -0.05
CA LEU A 123 2.75 11.93 -0.75
C LEU A 123 1.96 12.33 -2.00
N GLN A 124 2.10 11.50 -3.04
CA GLN A 124 1.32 11.59 -4.27
C GLN A 124 0.72 10.22 -4.50
N LEU A 125 -0.59 10.10 -4.36
CA LEU A 125 -1.34 8.85 -4.42
C LEU A 125 -2.32 8.82 -5.59
N VAL A 126 -2.49 9.93 -6.31
CA VAL A 126 -3.34 9.99 -7.50
C VAL A 126 -2.46 10.21 -8.73
N PRO A 127 -2.34 9.24 -9.65
CA PRO A 127 -1.62 9.46 -10.90
C PRO A 127 -2.46 10.33 -11.84
N GLU A 128 -1.77 11.03 -12.74
CA GLU A 128 -2.38 11.91 -13.74
C GLU A 128 -2.03 11.46 -15.17
N GLY A 129 -2.77 11.99 -16.14
CA GLY A 129 -2.50 11.82 -17.58
C GLY A 129 -2.47 10.35 -18.04
N GLU A 130 -1.48 10.01 -18.85
CA GLU A 130 -1.35 8.66 -19.42
C GLU A 130 -1.15 7.58 -18.34
N PHE A 131 -0.49 7.90 -17.22
CA PHE A 131 -0.25 6.94 -16.12
C PHE A 131 -1.54 6.56 -15.41
N ARG A 132 -2.46 7.51 -15.28
CA ARG A 132 -3.81 7.22 -14.80
C ARG A 132 -4.48 6.21 -15.74
N THR A 133 -4.47 6.47 -17.05
CA THR A 133 -5.10 5.57 -18.04
C THR A 133 -4.55 4.15 -17.96
N VAL A 134 -3.24 3.99 -17.77
CA VAL A 134 -2.67 2.65 -17.67
C VAL A 134 -2.95 1.98 -16.32
N LEU A 135 -2.98 2.74 -15.22
CA LEU A 135 -3.42 2.20 -13.93
C LEU A 135 -4.88 1.70 -14.01
N GLU A 136 -5.74 2.41 -14.72
CA GLU A 136 -7.14 2.02 -14.95
C GLU A 136 -7.24 0.71 -15.74
N GLN A 137 -6.44 0.56 -16.80
CA GLN A 137 -6.39 -0.69 -17.57
C GLN A 137 -5.90 -1.87 -16.71
N ASP A 138 -4.87 -1.65 -15.89
CA ASP A 138 -4.35 -2.67 -14.97
C ASP A 138 -5.36 -3.04 -13.88
N TYR A 139 -6.15 -2.07 -13.41
CA TYR A 139 -7.25 -2.30 -12.48
C TYR A 139 -8.37 -3.11 -13.13
N GLN A 140 -8.74 -2.81 -14.37
CA GLN A 140 -9.75 -3.58 -15.10
C GLN A 140 -9.31 -5.04 -15.30
N HIS A 141 -8.05 -5.28 -15.68
CA HIS A 141 -7.53 -6.65 -15.77
C HIS A 141 -7.60 -7.38 -14.42
N MET A 142 -7.34 -6.69 -13.30
CA MET A 142 -7.48 -7.28 -11.97
C MET A 142 -8.92 -7.68 -11.64
N ILE A 143 -9.91 -6.91 -12.11
CA ILE A 143 -11.35 -7.24 -12.00
C ILE A 143 -11.68 -8.44 -12.87
N ASP A 144 -11.25 -8.42 -14.14
CA ASP A 144 -11.56 -9.45 -15.13
C ASP A 144 -10.96 -10.82 -14.72
N ASP A 145 -9.79 -10.81 -14.08
CA ASP A 145 -9.15 -12.00 -13.50
C ASP A 145 -9.89 -12.55 -12.26
N GLY A 146 -10.94 -11.88 -11.77
CA GLY A 146 -11.74 -12.32 -10.63
C GLY A 146 -11.01 -12.28 -9.29
N LEU A 147 -9.99 -11.42 -9.16
CA LEU A 147 -9.15 -11.33 -7.96
C LEU A 147 -9.82 -10.61 -6.78
N LEU A 148 -10.96 -9.96 -7.02
CA LEU A 148 -11.67 -9.17 -6.02
C LEU A 148 -12.86 -9.94 -5.47
N LEU A 149 -12.91 -10.06 -4.14
CA LEU A 149 -13.97 -10.79 -3.43
C LEU A 149 -15.28 -9.98 -3.35
N ASP A 150 -15.17 -8.65 -3.37
CA ASP A 150 -16.29 -7.72 -3.30
C ASP A 150 -16.60 -7.10 -4.67
N VAL A 151 -17.76 -6.43 -4.78
CA VAL A 151 -18.07 -5.58 -5.93
C VAL A 151 -16.98 -4.49 -6.05
N PRO A 152 -16.26 -4.41 -7.19
CA PRO A 152 -15.22 -3.42 -7.36
C PRO A 152 -15.79 -2.01 -7.39
N ASP A 153 -15.04 -1.08 -6.80
CA ASP A 153 -15.29 0.35 -6.96
C ASP A 153 -15.15 0.73 -8.43
N THR A 154 -15.89 1.74 -8.88
CA THR A 154 -15.53 2.40 -10.13
C THR A 154 -14.18 3.08 -9.98
N VAL A 155 -13.44 3.21 -11.08
CA VAL A 155 -12.15 3.92 -11.13
C VAL A 155 -12.23 5.29 -10.46
N ASP A 156 -13.28 6.09 -10.74
CA ASP A 156 -13.40 7.44 -10.18
C ASP A 156 -13.64 7.43 -8.67
N GLN A 157 -14.41 6.47 -8.16
CA GLN A 157 -14.58 6.28 -6.71
C GLN A 157 -13.24 5.88 -6.07
N TRP A 158 -12.55 4.92 -6.67
CA TRP A 158 -11.27 4.44 -6.18
C TRP A 158 -10.22 5.55 -6.12
N MET A 159 -10.07 6.34 -7.19
CA MET A 159 -9.16 7.49 -7.24
C MET A 159 -9.56 8.59 -6.24
N ARG A 160 -10.86 8.85 -6.05
CA ARG A 160 -11.33 9.83 -5.05
C ARG A 160 -10.90 9.43 -3.65
N ARG A 161 -11.01 8.15 -3.30
CA ARG A 161 -10.59 7.63 -1.99
C ARG A 161 -9.08 7.76 -1.80
N CYS A 162 -8.29 7.49 -2.84
CA CYS A 162 -6.85 7.75 -2.79
C CYS A 162 -6.52 9.23 -2.57
N ALA A 163 -7.27 10.15 -3.20
CA ALA A 163 -7.11 11.60 -2.98
C ALA A 163 -7.45 12.01 -1.53
N GLU A 164 -8.46 11.40 -0.93
CA GLU A 164 -8.84 11.64 0.47
C GLU A 164 -7.76 11.14 1.45
N ILE A 165 -7.18 9.96 1.19
CA ILE A 165 -6.03 9.43 1.94
C ILE A 165 -4.83 10.37 1.80
N GLU A 166 -4.50 10.79 0.57
CA GLU A 166 -3.40 11.72 0.30
C GLU A 166 -3.58 13.03 1.08
N THR A 167 -4.77 13.62 1.01
CA THR A 167 -5.11 14.85 1.72
C THR A 167 -4.91 14.72 3.21
N ARG A 168 -5.36 13.61 3.84
CA ARG A 168 -5.14 13.39 5.27
C ARG A 168 -3.66 13.14 5.58
N ALA A 169 -2.96 12.39 4.74
CA ALA A 169 -1.55 12.08 4.94
C ALA A 169 -0.63 13.29 4.84
N ASN A 170 -1.01 14.27 4.01
CA ASN A 170 -0.26 15.50 3.76
C ASN A 170 -0.63 16.67 4.68
N LYS A 171 -1.61 16.51 5.59
CA LYS A 171 -1.89 17.52 6.61
C LYS A 171 -0.69 17.67 7.56
N PRO A 172 -0.31 18.91 7.91
CA PRO A 172 0.64 19.16 9.00
C PRO A 172 0.18 18.48 10.29
N ALA A 173 1.14 17.93 11.04
CA ALA A 173 0.90 17.35 12.35
C ALA A 173 0.55 18.43 13.40
#